data_AF-A0A8B8FJR7-F1
#
_entry.id   AF-A0A8B8FJR7-F1
#
_cell.length_a   1.000
_cell.length_b   1.000
_cell.length_c   1.000
_cell.angle_alpha   90.00
_cell.angle_beta   90.00
_cell.angle_gamma   90.00
#
_symmetry.space_group_name_H-M   'P 1'
#
loop_
_entity.id
_entity.type
_entity.pdbx_description
1 polymer ?
#
loop_
_entity_poly.entity_id
_entity_poly.type
_entity_poly.pdbx_seq_one_letter_code
_entity_poly.pdbx_strand_id
1 'polypeptide(L)'
;MNDKQIIYKRKRQQKNCVFWVHHINARREEVGLFYTLFNDLRNDENKFFNYFRMSCASFDVLHEKLKDKLQRENMQFRNCIQPVEMISITLRWLHDAHRINTTIAFSATEILTIRRHHQRNIDGHTKDVLENKNFNNEHTHHCTVSLHANVIVVS
;
A
#
# COMPACT_ATOMS: atom_id res chain seq x y z
N MET A 1 21.70 -36.40 3.91
CA MET A 1 20.91 -36.34 2.64
C MET A 1 21.87 -36.66 1.50
N ASN A 2 21.61 -37.69 0.68
CA ASN A 2 22.59 -38.26 -0.26
C ASN A 2 22.87 -37.38 -1.48
N ASP A 3 24.13 -37.27 -1.91
CA ASP A 3 24.57 -36.49 -3.08
C ASP A 3 23.84 -36.86 -4.37
N LYS A 4 23.55 -38.15 -4.55
CA LYS A 4 22.77 -38.67 -5.68
C LYS A 4 21.35 -38.08 -5.72
N GLN A 5 20.72 -37.86 -4.56
CA GLN A 5 19.38 -37.27 -4.47
C GLN A 5 19.39 -35.77 -4.79
N ILE A 6 20.47 -35.06 -4.41
CA ILE A 6 20.67 -33.65 -4.75
C ILE A 6 20.82 -33.48 -6.26
N ILE A 7 21.62 -34.33 -6.91
CA ILE A 7 21.82 -34.33 -8.37
C ILE A 7 20.50 -34.62 -9.09
N TYR A 8 19.72 -35.60 -8.61
CA TYR A 8 18.43 -35.95 -9.23
C TYR A 8 17.40 -34.83 -9.12
N LYS A 9 17.29 -34.17 -7.96
CA LYS A 9 16.43 -32.98 -7.78
C LYS A 9 16.85 -31.83 -8.70
N ARG A 10 18.15 -31.52 -8.81
CA ARG A 10 18.67 -30.49 -9.72
C ARG A 10 18.36 -30.80 -11.19
N LYS A 11 18.56 -32.05 -11.64
CA LYS A 11 18.22 -32.47 -13.01
C LYS A 11 16.72 -32.36 -13.32
N ARG A 12 15.85 -32.66 -12.34
CA ARG A 12 14.39 -32.53 -12.50
C ARG A 12 13.94 -31.07 -12.52
N GLN A 13 14.55 -30.20 -11.71
CA GLN A 13 14.29 -28.76 -11.75
C GLN A 13 14.79 -28.11 -13.05
N GLN A 14 15.96 -28.52 -13.56
CA GLN A 14 16.45 -28.07 -14.88
C GLN A 14 15.53 -28.51 -16.03
N LYS A 15 15.00 -29.74 -16.00
CA LYS A 15 14.03 -30.21 -17.01
C LYS A 15 12.71 -29.45 -16.99
N ASN A 16 12.35 -28.80 -15.88
CA ASN A 16 11.14 -27.99 -15.76
C ASN A 16 11.35 -26.52 -16.15
N CYS A 17 12.59 -26.06 -16.32
CA CYS A 17 12.87 -24.76 -16.94
C CYS A 17 12.79 -24.92 -18.47
N VAL A 18 11.58 -24.82 -19.01
CA VAL A 18 11.33 -24.92 -20.46
C VAL A 18 12.08 -23.83 -21.25
N PHE A 19 12.38 -22.69 -20.62
CA PHE A 19 13.07 -21.56 -21.26
C PHE A 19 14.13 -20.93 -20.35
N TRP A 20 15.32 -20.66 -20.89
CA TRP A 20 16.37 -19.87 -20.22
C TRP A 20 15.99 -18.38 -20.12
N VAL A 21 15.31 -17.86 -21.15
CA VAL A 21 14.64 -16.55 -21.17
C VAL A 21 13.23 -16.79 -21.72
N HIS A 22 12.21 -16.35 -20.99
CA HIS A 22 10.81 -16.50 -21.42
C HIS A 22 10.56 -15.69 -22.71
N HIS A 23 9.75 -16.21 -23.63
CA HIS A 23 9.48 -15.54 -24.92
C HIS A 23 8.93 -14.11 -24.79
N ILE A 24 8.14 -13.84 -23.74
CA ILE A 24 7.67 -12.48 -23.41
C ILE A 24 8.85 -11.53 -23.13
N ASN A 25 9.86 -12.00 -22.39
CA ASN A 25 11.03 -11.20 -22.03
C ASN A 25 12.04 -11.12 -23.18
N ALA A 26 12.06 -12.12 -24.07
CA ALA A 26 12.89 -12.10 -25.27
C ALA A 26 12.47 -10.97 -26.22
N ARG A 27 11.18 -10.64 -26.27
CA ARG A 27 10.62 -9.57 -27.11
C ARG A 27 10.66 -8.18 -26.45
N ARG A 28 11.35 -8.03 -25.33
CA ARG A 28 11.41 -6.77 -24.55
C ARG A 28 11.82 -5.56 -25.40
N GLU A 29 12.75 -5.73 -26.32
CA GLU A 29 13.23 -4.64 -27.18
C GLU A 29 12.19 -4.21 -28.23
N GLU A 30 11.28 -5.12 -28.62
CA GLU A 30 10.21 -4.85 -29.59
C GLU A 30 8.97 -4.24 -28.94
N VAL A 31 8.51 -4.83 -27.83
CA VAL A 31 7.20 -4.52 -27.22
C VAL A 31 7.31 -3.92 -25.83
N GLY A 32 8.52 -3.78 -25.29
CA GLY A 32 8.74 -3.27 -23.95
C GLY A 32 8.27 -1.84 -23.83
N LEU A 33 7.66 -1.53 -22.68
CA LEU A 33 7.15 -0.19 -22.38
C LEU A 33 8.26 0.86 -22.47
N PHE A 34 9.48 0.52 -22.05
CA PHE A 34 10.63 1.41 -22.19
C PHE A 34 10.88 1.78 -23.66
N TYR A 35 11.04 0.78 -24.54
CA TYR A 35 11.37 1.02 -25.95
C TYR A 35 10.24 1.70 -26.74
N THR A 36 8.99 1.48 -26.36
CA THR A 36 7.81 2.04 -27.06
C THR A 36 7.40 3.41 -26.54
N LEU A 37 7.58 3.72 -25.26
CA LEU A 37 7.03 4.94 -24.63
C LEU A 37 8.10 5.95 -24.20
N PHE A 38 9.33 5.52 -23.91
CA PHE A 38 10.32 6.41 -23.28
C PHE A 38 10.68 7.62 -24.14
N ASN A 39 10.82 7.44 -25.45
CA ASN A 39 11.15 8.54 -26.36
C ASN A 39 10.01 9.58 -26.44
N ASP A 40 8.77 9.11 -26.51
CA ASP A 40 7.59 9.98 -26.52
C ASP A 40 7.46 10.77 -25.21
N LEU A 41 7.79 10.14 -24.08
CA LEU A 41 7.85 10.83 -22.80
C LEU A 41 8.94 11.91 -22.81
N ARG A 42 10.14 11.64 -23.34
CA ARG A 42 11.21 12.65 -23.37
C ARG A 42 10.85 13.89 -24.20
N ASN A 43 9.99 13.74 -25.22
CA ASN A 43 9.52 14.84 -26.04
C ASN A 43 8.49 15.75 -25.33
N ASP A 44 7.85 15.26 -24.26
CA ASP A 44 6.84 15.99 -23.49
C ASP A 44 7.24 16.02 -22.01
N GLU A 45 7.92 17.10 -21.61
CA GLU A 45 8.48 17.25 -20.26
C GLU A 45 7.41 17.12 -19.16
N ASN A 46 6.19 17.61 -19.41
CA ASN A 46 5.10 17.50 -18.44
C ASN A 46 4.67 16.04 -18.24
N LYS A 47 4.54 15.28 -19.34
CA LYS A 47 4.24 13.84 -19.23
C LYS A 47 5.40 13.07 -18.61
N PHE A 48 6.64 13.40 -18.95
CA PHE A 48 7.82 12.78 -18.34
C PHE A 48 7.83 12.98 -16.83
N PHE A 49 7.60 14.21 -16.37
CA PHE A 49 7.54 14.55 -14.96
C PHE A 49 6.39 13.83 -14.26
N ASN A 50 5.21 13.77 -14.86
CA ASN A 50 4.08 13.03 -14.29
C ASN A 50 4.34 11.52 -14.21
N TYR A 51 5.09 10.97 -15.16
CA TYR A 51 5.39 9.55 -15.23
C TYR A 51 6.47 9.13 -14.21
N PHE A 52 7.56 9.88 -14.09
CA PHE A 52 8.71 9.53 -13.23
C PHE A 52 8.84 10.36 -11.94
N ARG A 53 8.04 11.44 -11.78
CA ARG A 53 8.18 12.46 -10.73
C ARG A 53 9.56 13.15 -10.70
N MET A 54 10.21 13.22 -11.86
CA MET A 54 11.47 13.92 -12.05
C MET A 54 11.56 14.51 -13.46
N SER A 55 12.30 15.60 -13.63
CA SER A 55 12.55 16.19 -14.95
C SER A 55 13.53 15.34 -15.77
N CYS A 56 13.51 15.50 -17.09
CA CYS A 56 14.45 14.83 -18.00
C CYS A 56 15.91 15.10 -17.61
N ALA A 57 16.24 16.36 -17.28
CA ALA A 57 17.58 16.74 -16.86
C ALA A 57 18.02 16.04 -15.56
N SER A 58 17.13 15.94 -14.57
CA SER A 58 17.44 15.24 -13.31
C SER A 58 17.62 13.74 -13.54
N PHE A 59 16.82 13.16 -14.43
CA PHE A 59 16.95 11.77 -14.85
C PHE A 59 18.31 11.51 -15.50
N ASP A 60 18.76 12.38 -16.40
CA ASP A 60 20.06 12.23 -17.07
C ASP A 60 21.23 12.30 -16.08
N VAL A 61 21.18 13.25 -15.15
CA VAL A 61 22.19 13.34 -14.07
C VAL A 61 22.21 12.08 -13.20
N LEU A 62 21.03 11.52 -12.89
CA LEU A 62 20.93 10.28 -12.15
C LEU A 62 21.51 9.10 -12.95
N HIS A 63 21.18 9.02 -14.23
CA HIS A 63 21.70 7.99 -15.13
C HIS A 63 23.21 8.07 -15.23
N GLU A 64 23.79 9.25 -15.45
CA GLU A 64 25.24 9.44 -15.55
C GLU A 64 25.99 8.98 -14.29
N LYS A 65 25.42 9.19 -13.10
CA LYS A 65 26.02 8.76 -11.83
C LYS A 65 25.94 7.24 -11.60
N LEU A 66 24.97 6.58 -12.20
CA LEU A 66 24.67 5.16 -11.94
C LEU A 66 25.09 4.24 -13.09
N LYS A 67 25.29 4.77 -14.30
CA LYS A 67 25.59 3.97 -15.50
C LYS A 67 26.75 3.02 -15.26
N ASP A 68 27.86 3.49 -14.69
CA ASP A 68 29.07 2.69 -14.51
C ASP A 68 28.90 1.57 -13.48
N LYS A 69 27.98 1.76 -12.52
CA LYS A 69 27.68 0.78 -11.47
C LYS A 69 26.67 -0.28 -11.92
N LEU A 70 25.81 0.09 -12.86
CA LEU A 70 24.71 -0.76 -13.35
C LEU A 70 25.05 -1.45 -14.67
N GLN A 71 25.98 -0.91 -15.45
CA GLN A 71 26.38 -1.46 -16.73
C GLN A 71 26.89 -2.89 -16.54
N ARG A 72 26.37 -3.78 -17.37
CA ARG A 72 26.79 -5.18 -17.45
C ARG A 72 27.08 -5.52 -18.89
N GLU A 73 28.05 -6.39 -19.10
CA GLU A 73 28.40 -6.89 -20.43
C GLU A 73 27.29 -7.79 -20.99
N ASN A 74 27.03 -7.66 -22.28
CA ASN A 74 26.09 -8.53 -22.96
C ASN A 74 26.61 -9.98 -22.95
N MET A 75 25.71 -10.93 -22.71
CA MET A 75 26.05 -12.34 -22.77
C MET A 75 25.72 -12.89 -24.15
N GLN A 76 26.41 -13.95 -24.59
CA GLN A 76 26.20 -14.57 -25.92
C GLN A 76 24.74 -14.92 -26.23
N PHE A 77 23.93 -15.20 -25.21
CA PHE A 77 22.55 -15.65 -25.36
C PHE A 77 21.50 -14.61 -24.93
N ARG A 78 21.92 -13.45 -24.40
CA ARG A 78 21.01 -12.37 -24.01
C ARG A 78 21.73 -11.03 -23.89
N ASN A 79 21.08 -9.99 -24.38
CA ASN A 79 21.49 -8.62 -24.09
C ASN A 79 21.24 -8.30 -22.61
N CYS A 80 22.19 -7.59 -22.00
CA CYS A 80 21.98 -7.02 -20.68
C CYS A 80 20.93 -5.90 -20.76
N ILE A 81 20.14 -5.79 -19.70
CA ILE A 81 19.22 -4.66 -19.54
C ILE A 81 20.07 -3.41 -19.37
N GLN A 82 19.83 -2.40 -20.19
CA GLN A 82 20.62 -1.18 -20.18
C GLN A 82 20.36 -0.39 -18.89
N PRO A 83 21.36 0.30 -18.32
CA PRO A 83 21.19 1.08 -17.08
C PRO A 83 20.04 2.08 -17.14
N VAL A 84 19.87 2.77 -18.27
CA VAL A 84 18.75 3.69 -18.51
C VAL A 84 17.39 2.99 -18.36
N GLU A 85 17.27 1.78 -18.91
CA GLU A 85 16.05 0.98 -18.82
C GLU A 85 15.82 0.54 -17.37
N MET A 86 16.86 0.08 -16.67
CA MET A 86 16.77 -0.31 -15.26
C MET A 86 16.29 0.84 -14.36
N ILE A 87 16.86 2.04 -14.54
CA ILE A 87 16.47 3.23 -13.79
C ILE A 87 15.03 3.59 -14.09
N SER A 88 14.62 3.57 -15.37
CA SER A 88 13.24 3.89 -15.77
C SER A 88 12.21 2.97 -15.10
N ILE A 89 12.45 1.65 -15.10
CA ILE A 89 11.55 0.66 -14.49
C ILE A 89 11.49 0.86 -12.97
N THR A 90 12.64 1.10 -12.35
CA THR A 90 12.74 1.31 -10.89
C THR A 90 11.97 2.55 -10.46
N LEU A 91 12.15 3.67 -11.16
CA LEU A 91 11.45 4.92 -10.85
C LEU A 91 9.95 4.79 -11.08
N ARG A 92 9.54 4.09 -12.14
CA ARG A 92 8.13 3.81 -12.40
C ARG A 92 7.51 3.01 -11.25
N TRP A 93 8.19 1.96 -10.79
CA TRP A 93 7.73 1.17 -9.66
C TRP A 93 7.62 2.00 -8.37
N LEU A 94 8.61 2.87 -8.10
CA LEU A 94 8.57 3.77 -6.94
C LEU A 94 7.41 4.76 -6.99
N HIS A 95 7.12 5.34 -8.17
CA HIS A 95 5.98 6.23 -8.36
C HIS A 95 4.64 5.50 -8.13
N ASP A 96 4.48 4.32 -8.72
CA ASP A 96 3.24 3.54 -8.59
C ASP A 96 3.02 3.06 -7.14
N ALA A 97 4.09 2.66 -6.44
CA ALA A 97 4.03 2.28 -5.03
C ALA A 97 3.59 3.45 -4.14
N HIS A 98 4.12 4.65 -4.36
CA HIS A 98 3.68 5.86 -3.65
C HIS A 98 2.18 6.12 -3.90
N ARG A 99 1.71 5.95 -5.15
CA ARG A 99 0.31 6.18 -5.50
C ARG A 99 -0.64 5.22 -4.77
N ILE A 100 -0.33 3.92 -4.75
CA ILE A 100 -1.14 2.91 -4.07
C ILE A 100 -1.22 3.18 -2.56
N ASN A 101 -0.08 3.52 -1.93
CA ASN A 101 -0.04 3.81 -0.50
C ASN A 101 -0.91 5.03 -0.14
N THR A 102 -0.88 6.09 -0.97
CA THR A 102 -1.74 7.25 -0.75
C THR A 102 -3.22 6.92 -0.92
N THR A 103 -3.61 6.15 -1.93
CA THR A 103 -5.01 5.75 -2.15
C THR A 103 -5.57 4.86 -1.02
N ILE A 104 -4.77 3.90 -0.54
CA ILE A 104 -5.12 3.07 0.62
C ILE A 104 -5.22 3.95 1.87
N ALA A 105 -4.33 4.92 2.06
CA ALA A 105 -4.41 5.85 3.18
C ALA A 105 -5.70 6.71 3.12
N PHE A 106 -6.03 7.30 1.96
CA PHE A 106 -7.23 8.12 1.77
C PHE A 106 -8.52 7.33 2.05
N SER A 107 -8.65 6.13 1.48
CA SER A 107 -9.78 5.23 1.73
C SER A 107 -9.87 4.78 3.19
N ALA A 108 -8.74 4.49 3.85
CA ALA A 108 -8.72 4.14 5.27
C ALA A 108 -9.20 5.30 6.17
N THR A 109 -8.82 6.56 5.86
CA THR A 109 -9.34 7.73 6.57
C THR A 109 -10.83 7.95 6.38
N GLU A 110 -11.36 7.73 5.18
CA GLU A 110 -12.81 7.81 4.92
C GLU A 110 -13.57 6.75 5.71
N ILE A 111 -13.10 5.50 5.70
CA ILE A 111 -13.70 4.39 6.48
C ILE A 111 -13.66 4.70 7.99
N LEU A 112 -12.54 5.21 8.52
CA LEU A 112 -12.44 5.60 9.93
C LEU A 112 -13.39 6.76 10.27
N THR A 113 -13.59 7.70 9.35
CA THR A 113 -14.50 8.83 9.54
C THR A 113 -15.97 8.39 9.53
N ILE A 114 -16.33 7.49 8.61
CA ILE A 114 -17.64 6.83 8.58
C ILE A 114 -17.87 6.02 9.87
N ARG A 115 -16.86 5.25 10.32
CA ARG A 115 -16.93 4.48 11.56
C ARG A 115 -17.08 5.36 12.81
N ARG A 116 -16.40 6.52 12.85
CA ARG A 116 -16.58 7.54 13.91
C ARG A 116 -17.96 8.19 13.89
N HIS A 117 -18.57 8.36 12.71
CA HIS A 117 -19.95 8.86 12.61
C HIS A 117 -20.98 7.83 13.07
N HIS A 118 -20.79 6.56 12.68
CA HIS A 118 -21.65 5.46 13.12
C HIS A 118 -21.60 5.25 14.65
N GLN A 119 -20.40 5.30 15.24
CA GLN A 119 -20.26 5.15 16.70
C GLN A 119 -20.92 6.31 17.45
N ARG A 120 -20.79 7.56 16.97
CA ARG A 120 -21.49 8.71 17.57
C ARG A 120 -23.01 8.58 17.53
N ASN A 121 -23.58 7.98 16.47
CA ASN A 121 -25.02 7.69 16.40
C ASN A 121 -25.44 6.58 17.38
N ILE A 122 -24.63 5.54 17.56
CA ILE A 122 -24.88 4.50 18.57
C ILE A 122 -24.81 5.08 19.99
N ASP A 123 -23.80 5.91 20.26
CA ASP A 123 -23.56 6.52 21.58
C ASP A 123 -24.65 7.56 21.93
N GLY A 124 -25.20 8.27 20.94
CA GLY A 124 -26.36 9.13 21.09
C GLY A 124 -27.61 8.33 21.47
N HIS A 125 -27.91 7.29 20.69
CA HIS A 125 -29.07 6.43 20.94
C HIS A 125 -29.02 5.73 22.31
N THR A 126 -27.83 5.34 22.77
CA THR A 126 -27.67 4.74 24.12
C THR A 126 -27.86 5.74 25.25
N LYS A 127 -27.54 7.02 25.06
CA LYS A 127 -27.84 8.08 26.06
C LYS A 127 -29.34 8.34 26.18
N ASP A 128 -30.06 8.43 25.06
CA ASP A 128 -31.51 8.67 25.05
C ASP A 128 -32.30 7.52 25.72
N VAL A 129 -31.79 6.28 25.59
CA VAL A 129 -32.36 5.09 26.24
C VAL A 129 -32.07 5.08 27.75
N LEU A 130 -30.90 5.55 28.18
CA LEU A 130 -30.56 5.66 29.61
C LEU A 130 -31.32 6.81 30.29
N GLU A 131 -31.52 7.93 29.60
CA GLU A 131 -32.27 9.08 30.11
C GLU A 131 -33.76 8.77 30.28
N ASN A 132 -34.37 8.06 29.32
CA ASN A 132 -35.76 7.56 29.45
C ASN A 132 -35.94 6.49 30.55
N LYS A 133 -34.90 5.71 30.88
CA LYS A 133 -34.96 4.76 32.01
C LYS A 133 -34.90 5.46 33.36
N ASN A 134 -34.16 6.56 33.47
CA ASN A 134 -34.13 7.37 34.70
C ASN A 134 -35.47 8.09 34.93
N PHE A 135 -36.15 8.56 33.87
CA PHE A 135 -37.47 9.20 34.02
C PHE A 135 -38.57 8.23 34.52
N ASN A 136 -38.47 6.95 34.17
CA ASN A 136 -39.44 5.92 34.58
C ASN A 136 -39.20 5.35 35.99
N ASN A 137 -38.03 5.57 36.59
CA ASN A 137 -37.71 5.09 37.94
C ASN A 137 -38.06 6.08 39.07
N GLU A 138 -38.38 7.34 38.75
CA GLU A 138 -38.78 8.34 39.75
C GLU A 138 -40.27 8.25 40.16
N HIS A 139 -41.08 7.44 39.47
CA HIS A 139 -42.52 7.29 39.77
C HIS A 139 -42.88 6.07 40.64
N THR A 140 -41.92 5.29 41.13
CA THR A 140 -42.16 4.06 41.92
C THR A 140 -41.60 4.06 43.36
N HIS A 141 -41.44 5.23 43.99
CA HIS A 141 -41.07 5.33 45.42
C HIS A 141 -42.08 6.10 46.28
N HIS A 142 -43.37 6.10 45.92
CA HIS A 142 -44.47 6.59 46.75
C HIS A 142 -45.26 5.46 47.42
N CYS A 143 -44.58 4.49 48.06
CA CYS A 143 -45.20 3.64 49.07
C CYS A 143 -44.11 2.86 49.82
N THR A 144 -43.61 3.36 50.94
CA THR A 144 -43.28 2.57 52.15
C THR A 144 -42.73 3.45 53.26
N VAL A 145 -43.37 3.29 54.43
CA VAL A 145 -42.97 3.63 55.81
C VAL A 145 -42.89 5.09 56.29
N SER A 146 -44.01 5.49 56.90
CA SER A 146 -44.17 6.54 57.91
C SER A 146 -43.32 6.34 59.18
N LEU A 147 -42.88 7.50 59.70
CA LEU A 147 -42.79 7.93 61.11
C LEU A 147 -41.85 7.22 62.13
N HIS A 148 -40.78 7.95 62.44
CA HIS A 148 -40.54 8.71 63.69
C HIS A 148 -39.79 8.10 64.89
N ALA A 149 -39.06 9.03 65.55
CA ALA A 149 -38.48 9.06 66.90
C ALA A 149 -37.08 8.43 67.09
N ASN A 150 -36.09 9.06 67.75
CA ASN A 150 -36.01 10.28 68.56
C ASN A 150 -34.52 10.64 68.83
N VAL A 151 -34.27 11.75 69.57
CA VAL A 151 -33.03 12.30 70.20
C VAL A 151 -32.55 13.59 69.49
N ILE A 152 -33.02 14.79 69.85
CA ILE A 152 -32.74 15.64 71.05
C ILE A 152 -31.25 15.93 71.26
N VAL A 153 -30.81 17.19 71.14
CA VAL A 153 -30.09 18.02 72.14
C VAL A 153 -29.85 19.42 71.54
N VAL A 154 -30.51 20.46 72.07
CA VAL A 154 -29.92 21.79 72.32
C VAL A 154 -30.62 22.41 73.55
N SER A 155 -29.84 22.59 74.61
CA SER A 155 -30.01 23.46 75.80
C SER A 155 -31.16 23.24 76.78
#